data_AF-A0A7S3GV24-F1
#
_entry.id   AF-A0A7S3GV24-F1
#
_cell.length_a   1.000
_cell.length_b   1.000
_cell.length_c   1.000
_cell.angle_alpha   90.00
_cell.angle_beta   90.00
_cell.angle_gamma   90.00
#
_symmetry.space_group_name_H-M   'P 1'
#
loop_
_entity.id
_entity.type
_entity.pdbx_description
1 polymer ?
#
loop_
_entity_poly.entity_id
_entity_poly.type
_entity_poly.pdbx_seq_one_letter_code
_entity_poly.pdbx_strand_id
1 'polypeptide(L)'
;IYTIDNGQESHMRMVFEVAERAGWLKGRRLDFMGFGLVQGEDGKKLKTRSGDVVRLKELLDEAATRAEAELRKRAEGRETPATEDPDRDARLRANAEQIGVAAVKYFDLRQNRNSDYRCSFDAMLDPKGNTAVYVLYAY
;
A
#
# COMPACT_ATOMS: atom_id res chain seq x y z
N ILE A 1 4.55 -21.02 -3.87
CA ILE A 1 3.84 -20.09 -2.96
C ILE A 1 2.80 -19.35 -3.78
N TYR A 2 1.55 -19.30 -3.30
CA TYR A 2 0.40 -18.73 -3.98
C TYR A 2 -0.16 -17.60 -3.11
N THR A 3 0.04 -16.35 -3.53
CA THR A 3 -0.44 -15.16 -2.82
C THR A 3 -1.84 -14.79 -3.30
N ILE A 4 -2.86 -15.14 -2.52
CA ILE A 4 -4.28 -15.07 -2.94
C ILE A 4 -5.13 -14.60 -1.76
N ASP A 5 -6.26 -13.96 -2.04
CA ASP A 5 -7.27 -13.59 -1.04
C ASP A 5 -7.71 -14.80 -0.18
N ASN A 6 -7.90 -14.57 1.12
CA ASN A 6 -8.30 -15.59 2.09
C ASN A 6 -9.64 -16.27 1.74
N GLY A 7 -10.54 -15.59 1.03
CA GLY A 7 -11.80 -16.15 0.55
C GLY A 7 -11.65 -17.30 -0.47
N GLN A 8 -10.44 -17.51 -1.02
CA GLN A 8 -10.14 -18.61 -1.94
C GLN A 8 -9.41 -19.79 -1.27
N GLU A 9 -9.20 -19.78 0.04
CA GLU A 9 -8.41 -20.81 0.72
C GLU A 9 -8.97 -22.23 0.47
N SER A 10 -10.28 -22.42 0.63
CA SER A 10 -10.92 -23.72 0.42
C SER A 10 -10.77 -24.22 -1.01
N HIS A 11 -10.92 -23.32 -2.00
CA HIS A 11 -10.71 -23.63 -3.40
C HIS A 11 -9.27 -24.08 -3.68
N MET A 12 -8.29 -23.32 -3.21
CA MET A 12 -6.88 -23.65 -3.39
C MET A 12 -6.48 -24.96 -2.71
N ARG A 13 -7.01 -25.23 -1.51
CA ARG A 13 -6.80 -26.51 -0.81
C ARG A 13 -7.30 -27.69 -1.64
N MET A 14 -8.50 -27.61 -2.22
CA MET A 14 -9.03 -28.66 -3.10
C MET A 14 -8.15 -28.87 -4.33
N VAL A 15 -7.69 -27.79 -4.98
CA VAL A 15 -6.80 -27.87 -6.14
C VAL A 15 -5.47 -28.55 -5.78
N PHE A 16 -4.87 -28.19 -4.64
CA PHE A 16 -3.61 -28.76 -4.19
C PHE A 16 -3.75 -30.25 -3.88
N GLU A 17 -4.84 -30.63 -3.20
CA GLU A 17 -5.12 -32.03 -2.88
C GLU A 17 -5.32 -32.88 -4.14
N VAL A 18 -6.02 -32.37 -5.15
CA VAL A 18 -6.17 -33.06 -6.44
C VAL A 18 -4.82 -33.22 -7.14
N ALA A 19 -3.99 -32.18 -7.18
CA ALA A 19 -2.66 -32.23 -7.79
C ALA A 19 -1.72 -33.22 -7.08
N GLU A 20 -1.83 -33.33 -5.76
CA GLU A 20 -1.09 -34.30 -4.96
C GLU A 20 -1.54 -35.73 -5.26
N ARG A 21 -2.85 -35.99 -5.21
CA ARG A 21 -3.43 -37.31 -5.53
C ARG A 21 -3.14 -37.75 -6.97
N ALA A 22 -3.06 -36.81 -7.91
CA ALA A 22 -2.71 -37.08 -9.30
C ALA A 22 -1.20 -37.31 -9.53
N GLY A 23 -0.37 -37.19 -8.49
CA GLY A 23 1.08 -37.37 -8.57
C GLY A 23 1.81 -36.24 -9.31
N TRP A 24 1.18 -35.09 -9.52
CA TRP A 24 1.74 -33.99 -10.31
C TRP A 24 2.83 -33.23 -9.57
N LEU A 25 2.82 -33.27 -8.23
CA LEU A 25 3.73 -32.47 -7.42
C LEU A 25 5.18 -32.90 -7.54
N LYS A 26 5.50 -34.18 -7.85
CA LYS A 26 6.88 -34.65 -8.02
C LYS A 26 7.86 -34.14 -6.93
N GLY A 27 7.43 -34.10 -5.67
CA GLY A 27 8.22 -33.57 -4.54
C GLY A 27 8.28 -32.04 -4.37
N ARG A 28 7.49 -31.27 -5.13
CA ARG A 28 7.35 -29.81 -4.94
C ARG A 28 6.31 -29.49 -3.87
N ARG A 29 6.54 -28.42 -3.10
CA ARG A 29 5.61 -27.89 -2.08
C ARG A 29 4.70 -26.81 -2.68
N LEU A 30 3.42 -26.89 -2.38
CA LEU A 30 2.44 -25.83 -2.69
C LEU A 30 2.03 -25.13 -1.39
N ASP A 31 2.36 -23.84 -1.28
CA ASP A 31 2.03 -23.03 -0.10
C ASP A 31 0.95 -22.01 -0.45
N PHE A 32 -0.16 -22.02 0.27
CA PHE A 32 -1.12 -20.93 0.24
C PHE A 32 -0.65 -19.81 1.17
N MET A 33 -0.48 -18.61 0.62
CA MET A 33 -0.15 -17.40 1.35
C MET A 33 -1.30 -16.41 1.22
N GLY A 34 -2.31 -16.64 2.06
CA GLY A 34 -3.51 -15.83 2.15
C GLY A 34 -3.28 -14.35 2.49
N PHE A 35 -4.15 -13.47 2.00
CA PHE A 35 -4.27 -12.10 2.52
C PHE A 35 -5.73 -11.70 2.78
N GLY A 36 -5.96 -10.84 3.77
CA GLY A 36 -7.27 -10.31 4.13
C GLY A 36 -7.79 -9.23 3.17
N LEU A 37 -8.99 -8.73 3.42
CA LEU A 37 -9.60 -7.70 2.58
C LEU A 37 -9.03 -6.32 2.86
N VAL A 38 -8.85 -5.54 1.79
CA VAL A 38 -8.69 -4.09 1.88
C VAL A 38 -10.06 -3.47 2.10
N GLN A 39 -10.23 -2.83 3.24
CA GLN A 39 -11.47 -2.19 3.66
C GLN A 39 -11.40 -0.67 3.47
N GLY A 40 -12.53 -0.05 3.16
CA GLY A 40 -12.73 1.39 3.30
C GLY A 40 -12.90 1.80 4.76
N GLU A 41 -13.13 3.08 4.99
CA GLU A 41 -13.38 3.63 6.34
C GLU A 41 -14.65 3.05 6.99
N ASP A 42 -15.60 2.61 6.17
CA ASP A 42 -16.85 1.97 6.59
C ASP A 42 -16.69 0.50 7.00
N GLY A 43 -15.46 -0.04 6.93
CA GLY A 43 -15.15 -1.44 7.23
C GLY A 43 -15.65 -2.43 6.17
N LYS A 44 -16.17 -1.96 5.03
CA LYS A 44 -16.55 -2.80 3.90
C LYS A 44 -15.42 -2.81 2.87
N LYS A 45 -15.51 -3.71 1.89
CA LYS A 45 -14.55 -3.78 0.77
C LYS A 45 -14.33 -2.39 0.16
N LEU A 46 -13.07 -2.01 -0.02
CA LEU A 46 -12.67 -0.70 -0.52
C LEU A 46 -13.39 -0.39 -1.84
N LYS A 47 -14.10 0.74 -1.85
CA LYS A 47 -14.89 1.26 -2.97
C LYS A 47 -14.70 2.76 -3.07
N THR A 48 -14.93 3.31 -4.26
CA THR A 48 -15.02 4.76 -4.48
C THR A 48 -16.26 5.31 -3.76
N ARG A 49 -16.36 6.65 -3.67
CA ARG A 49 -17.56 7.31 -3.14
C ARG A 49 -18.84 7.00 -3.95
N SER A 50 -18.70 6.69 -5.24
CA SER A 50 -19.81 6.23 -6.10
C SER A 50 -20.16 4.75 -5.87
N GLY A 51 -19.35 4.00 -5.14
CA GLY A 51 -19.54 2.56 -4.89
C GLY A 51 -18.81 1.64 -5.87
N ASP A 52 -18.05 2.20 -6.80
CA ASP A 52 -17.27 1.47 -7.81
C ASP A 52 -15.95 0.93 -7.23
N VAL A 53 -15.28 0.05 -7.98
CA VAL A 53 -13.95 -0.45 -7.63
C VAL A 53 -12.93 0.69 -7.77
N VAL A 54 -12.16 0.95 -6.71
CA VAL A 54 -11.06 1.91 -6.75
C VAL A 54 -9.97 1.37 -7.67
N ARG A 55 -9.57 2.14 -8.69
CA ARG A 55 -8.46 1.74 -9.56
C ARG A 55 -7.14 1.96 -8.81
N LEU A 56 -6.20 1.03 -8.92
CA LEU A 56 -4.89 1.15 -8.28
C LEU A 56 -4.16 2.44 -8.68
N LYS A 57 -4.27 2.85 -9.96
CA LYS A 57 -3.70 4.11 -10.43
C LYS A 57 -4.24 5.31 -9.64
N GLU A 58 -5.56 5.39 -9.48
CA GLU A 58 -6.21 6.49 -8.74
C GLU A 58 -5.80 6.51 -7.27
N LEU A 59 -5.65 5.33 -6.66
CA LEU A 59 -5.18 5.20 -5.27
C LEU A 59 -3.73 5.71 -5.10
N LEU A 60 -2.85 5.37 -6.05
CA LEU A 60 -1.45 5.81 -6.01
C LEU A 60 -1.31 7.30 -6.33
N ASP A 61 -2.07 7.80 -7.31
CA ASP A 61 -2.13 9.22 -7.68
C ASP A 61 -2.61 10.07 -6.48
N GLU A 62 -3.63 9.60 -5.75
CA GLU A 62 -4.13 10.26 -4.54
C GLU A 62 -3.08 10.25 -3.41
N ALA A 63 -2.39 9.12 -3.20
CA ALA A 63 -1.32 9.03 -2.20
C ALA A 63 -0.19 10.03 -2.50
N ALA A 64 0.23 10.10 -3.77
CA ALA A 64 1.26 11.04 -4.22
C ALA A 64 0.80 12.50 -4.07
N THR A 65 -0.44 12.81 -4.44
CA THR A 65 -1.02 14.16 -4.31
C THR A 65 -1.05 14.62 -2.85
N ARG A 66 -1.45 13.75 -1.93
CA ARG A 66 -1.45 14.06 -0.49
C ARG A 66 -0.04 14.21 0.06
N ALA A 67 0.89 13.35 -0.35
CA ALA A 67 2.29 13.46 0.02
C ALA A 67 2.89 14.79 -0.47
N GLU A 68 2.58 15.22 -1.70
CA GLU A 68 3.02 16.51 -2.25
C GLU A 68 2.51 17.68 -1.41
N ALA A 69 1.22 17.69 -1.08
CA ALA A 69 0.61 18.75 -0.26
C ALA A 69 1.30 18.87 1.12
N GLU A 70 1.58 17.74 1.76
CA GLU A 70 2.27 17.72 3.06
C GLU A 70 3.72 18.17 2.97
N LEU A 71 4.46 17.78 1.91
CA LEU A 71 5.82 18.26 1.66
C LEU A 71 5.87 19.78 1.43
N ARG A 72 4.92 20.33 0.65
CA ARG A 72 4.82 21.77 0.39
C ARG A 72 4.55 22.54 1.69
N LYS A 73 3.57 22.10 2.47
CA LYS A 73 3.24 22.69 3.78
C LYS A 73 4.44 22.74 4.73
N ARG A 74 5.26 21.68 4.77
CA ARG A 74 6.48 21.65 5.59
C ARG A 74 7.57 22.57 5.07
N ALA A 75 7.69 22.72 3.76
CA ALA A 75 8.67 23.60 3.16
C ALA A 75 8.33 25.08 3.37
N GLU A 76 7.04 25.43 3.42
CA GLU A 76 6.56 26.78 3.75
C GLU A 76 6.81 27.15 5.22
N GLY A 77 6.72 26.19 6.14
CA GLY A 77 6.97 26.40 7.58
C GLY A 77 8.45 26.46 7.98
N ARG A 78 9.38 26.18 7.06
CA ARG A 78 10.81 26.35 7.27
C ARG A 78 11.21 27.71 6.70
N GLU A 79 11.64 28.63 7.56
CA GLU A 79 12.28 29.89 7.16
C GLU A 79 13.66 29.61 6.54
N THR A 80 13.66 28.94 5.38
CA THR A 80 14.86 28.78 4.55
C THR A 80 14.84 29.89 3.51
N PRO A 81 15.94 30.64 3.32
CA PRO A 81 16.05 31.59 2.22
C PRO A 81 15.74 30.83 0.93
N ALA A 82 14.82 31.36 0.13
CA ALA A 82 14.51 30.81 -1.18
C ALA A 82 15.73 31.03 -2.08
N THR A 83 16.72 30.13 -2.03
CA THR A 83 17.61 29.93 -3.15
C THR A 83 16.73 29.50 -4.32
N GLU A 84 16.76 30.26 -5.41
CA GLU A 84 16.07 29.95 -6.66
C GLU A 84 16.66 28.66 -7.24
N ASP A 85 16.14 27.52 -6.78
CA ASP A 85 16.40 26.21 -7.36
C ASP A 85 15.32 25.96 -8.42
N PRO A 86 15.65 26.09 -9.72
CA PRO A 86 14.69 25.95 -10.81
C PRO A 86 14.07 24.55 -10.89
N ASP A 87 14.74 23.53 -10.34
CA ASP A 87 14.29 22.14 -10.34
C ASP A 87 13.56 21.75 -9.05
N ARG A 88 13.40 22.69 -8.10
CA ARG A 88 12.78 22.43 -6.79
C ARG A 88 11.42 21.77 -6.91
N ASP A 89 10.57 22.31 -7.78
CA ASP A 89 9.19 21.85 -7.94
C ASP A 89 9.13 20.46 -8.59
N ALA A 90 10.00 20.18 -9.57
CA ALA A 90 10.13 18.86 -10.19
C ALA A 90 10.64 17.81 -9.18
N ARG A 91 11.67 18.15 -8.40
CA ARG A 91 12.22 17.28 -7.35
C ARG A 91 11.19 17.01 -6.25
N LEU A 92 10.41 18.02 -5.85
CA LEU A 92 9.36 17.86 -4.85
C LEU A 92 8.29 16.88 -5.32
N ARG A 93 7.82 16.98 -6.58
CA ARG A 93 6.87 16.04 -7.16
C ARG A 93 7.41 14.61 -7.24
N ALA A 94 8.66 14.45 -7.69
CA ALA A 94 9.29 13.14 -7.74
C ALA A 94 9.41 12.50 -6.35
N ASN A 95 9.78 13.29 -5.33
CA ASN A 95 9.83 12.83 -3.95
C ASN A 95 8.44 12.47 -3.40
N ALA A 96 7.42 13.28 -3.72
CA ALA A 96 6.03 13.02 -3.33
C ALA A 96 5.51 11.70 -3.90
N GLU A 97 5.80 11.42 -5.16
CA GLU A 97 5.45 10.15 -5.82
C GLU A 97 6.12 8.96 -5.11
N GLN A 98 7.43 9.04 -4.86
CA GLN A 98 8.17 8.00 -4.16
C GLN A 98 7.62 7.75 -2.75
N ILE A 99 7.36 8.83 -2.00
CA ILE A 99 6.83 8.77 -0.64
C ILE A 99 5.40 8.19 -0.64
N GLY A 100 4.54 8.63 -1.56
CA GLY A 100 3.17 8.13 -1.69
C GLY A 100 3.13 6.63 -1.97
N VAL A 101 3.92 6.16 -2.94
CA VAL A 101 4.02 4.73 -3.27
C VAL A 101 4.61 3.93 -2.10
N ALA A 102 5.66 4.45 -1.45
CA ALA A 102 6.26 3.80 -0.28
C ALA A 102 5.27 3.71 0.88
N ALA A 103 4.50 4.76 1.15
CA ALA A 103 3.49 4.80 2.19
C ALA A 103 2.41 3.72 1.98
N VAL A 104 1.87 3.60 0.77
CA VAL A 104 0.87 2.56 0.43
C VAL A 104 1.45 1.16 0.66
N LYS A 105 2.64 0.88 0.11
CA LYS A 105 3.29 -0.44 0.24
C LYS A 105 3.61 -0.78 1.69
N TYR A 106 4.22 0.15 2.42
CA TYR A 106 4.61 -0.09 3.81
C TYR A 106 3.41 -0.27 4.71
N PHE A 107 2.35 0.52 4.49
CA PHE A 107 1.15 0.45 5.29
C PHE A 107 0.43 -0.90 5.15
N ASP A 108 0.48 -1.52 3.98
CA ASP A 108 0.00 -2.88 3.74
C ASP A 108 0.95 -3.91 4.39
N LEU A 109 2.25 -3.85 4.08
CA LEU A 109 3.25 -4.83 4.53
C LEU A 109 3.49 -4.87 6.04
N ARG A 110 3.25 -3.77 6.76
CA ARG A 110 3.40 -3.73 8.23
C ARG A 110 2.27 -4.46 8.97
N GLN A 111 1.16 -4.74 8.30
CA GLN A 111 0.01 -5.41 8.91
C GLN A 111 0.22 -6.92 8.91
N ASN A 112 -0.54 -7.61 9.77
CA ASN A 112 -0.65 -9.06 9.62
C ASN A 112 -1.42 -9.37 8.33
N ARG A 113 -0.77 -10.03 7.37
CA ARG A 113 -1.37 -10.37 6.08
C ARG A 113 -2.72 -11.09 6.19
N ASN A 114 -2.92 -11.92 7.22
CA ASN A 114 -4.16 -12.69 7.37
C ASN A 114 -5.34 -11.85 7.89
N SER A 115 -5.09 -10.62 8.32
CA SER A 115 -6.11 -9.71 8.83
C SER A 115 -6.62 -8.80 7.72
N ASP A 116 -7.91 -8.49 7.76
CA ASP A 116 -8.44 -7.36 7.01
C ASP A 116 -7.82 -6.06 7.55
N TYR A 117 -7.62 -5.08 6.67
CA TYR A 117 -7.12 -3.77 7.08
C TYR A 117 -7.92 -2.63 6.45
N ARG A 118 -8.07 -1.53 7.20
CA ARG A 118 -8.71 -0.31 6.71
C ARG A 118 -7.69 0.57 6.01
N CYS A 119 -7.93 0.85 4.74
CA CYS A 119 -7.13 1.78 3.96
C CYS A 119 -7.38 3.21 4.46
N SER A 120 -6.32 3.88 4.94
CA SER A 120 -6.38 5.26 5.43
C SER A 120 -5.13 6.01 4.98
N PHE A 121 -5.34 7.02 4.13
CA PHE A 121 -4.26 7.87 3.64
C PHE A 121 -3.59 8.65 4.78
N ASP A 122 -4.39 9.13 5.73
CA ASP A 122 -3.88 9.90 6.87
C ASP A 122 -2.97 9.03 7.75
N ALA A 123 -3.36 7.77 8.00
CA ALA A 123 -2.55 6.86 8.80
C ALA A 123 -1.29 6.34 8.09
N MET A 124 -1.29 6.22 6.76
CA MET A 124 -0.10 5.79 6.01
C MET A 124 0.90 6.92 5.76
N LEU A 125 0.43 8.17 5.69
CA LEU A 125 1.26 9.36 5.46
C LEU A 125 1.65 10.09 6.76
N ASP A 126 1.26 9.57 7.94
CA ASP A 126 1.63 10.15 9.23
C ASP A 126 3.18 10.20 9.36
N PRO A 127 3.78 11.38 9.61
CA PRO A 127 5.22 11.47 9.87
C PRO A 127 5.68 10.81 11.16
N LYS A 128 4.76 10.42 12.04
CA LYS A 128 5.03 9.77 13.31
C LYS A 128 4.59 8.31 13.28
N GLY A 129 5.31 7.48 14.03
CA GLY A 129 5.01 6.07 14.20
C GLY A 129 5.62 5.18 13.12
N ASN A 130 5.06 3.98 12.97
CA ASN A 130 5.61 2.93 12.12
C ASN A 130 5.19 3.12 10.65
N THR A 131 5.63 4.19 9.98
CA THR A 131 5.22 4.54 8.60
C THR A 131 6.41 4.65 7.66
N ALA A 132 6.17 4.54 6.35
CA ALA A 132 7.23 4.78 5.36
C ALA A 132 7.78 6.20 5.44
N VAL A 133 6.92 7.19 5.72
CA VAL A 133 7.32 8.60 5.87
C VAL A 133 8.34 8.75 6.99
N TYR A 134 8.09 8.11 8.14
CA TYR A 134 9.03 8.12 9.25
C TYR A 134 10.35 7.42 8.89
N VAL A 135 10.28 6.22 8.31
CA VAL A 135 11.47 5.43 7.93
C VAL A 135 12.34 6.16 6.92
N LEU A 136 11.75 6.77 5.89
CA LEU A 136 12.47 7.52 4.85
C LEU A 136 13.04 8.84 5.35
N TYR A 137 12.49 9.41 6.42
CA TYR A 137 13.01 10.64 7.03
C TYR A 137 14.09 10.37 8.09
N ALA A 138 14.00 9.22 8.77
CA ALA A 138 14.96 8.82 9.80
C ALA A 138 16.24 8.19 9.22
N TYR A 139 16.21 7.77 7.97
CA TYR A 139 17.36 7.30 7.19
C TYR A 139 18.09 8.47 6.51
#